data_AF-A0A0K8Q2F4-F1
#
_entry.id   AF-A0A0K8Q2F4-F1
#
_cell.length_a   1.000
_cell.length_b   1.000
_cell.length_c   1.000
_cell.angle_alpha   90.00
_cell.angle_beta   90.00
_cell.angle_gamma   90.00
#
_symmetry.space_group_name_H-M   'P 1'
#
loop_
_entity.id
_entity.type
_entity.pdbx_description
1 polymer ?
#
loop_
_entity_poly.entity_id
_entity_poly.type
_entity_poly.pdbx_seq_one_letter_code
_entity_poly.pdbx_strand_id
1 'polypeptide(L)'
;MTPAGAAAQALKKYNRHVGSWSVGDDASLPLGIPLHPPTEAQALASVPAAVAWAKSWEGIADVLWTERRWASLGQQKIPDRVELHTPGAVAAFAGKAAHWQRASSRSQALLGSVPLPHRE
;
A
#
# COMPACT_ATOMS: atom_id res chain seq x y z
N MET A 1 -12.93 -2.20 3.79
CA MET A 1 -11.59 -2.00 4.43
C MET A 1 -11.50 -0.57 4.95
N THR A 2 -10.90 -0.31 6.12
CA THR A 2 -10.57 1.07 6.57
C THR A 2 -9.11 1.41 6.23
N PRO A 3 -8.71 2.69 6.18
CA PRO A 3 -7.31 3.08 6.01
C PRO A 3 -6.36 2.42 7.00
N ALA A 4 -6.71 2.43 8.28
CA ALA A 4 -5.94 1.74 9.33
C ALA A 4 -5.86 0.22 9.10
N GLY A 5 -6.95 -0.40 8.62
CA GLY A 5 -6.96 -1.82 8.28
C GLY A 5 -6.01 -2.16 7.13
N ALA A 6 -5.98 -1.34 6.07
CA ALA A 6 -5.03 -1.51 4.98
C ALA A 6 -3.60 -1.26 5.43
N ALA A 7 -3.34 -0.22 6.24
CA ALA A 7 -2.02 0.05 6.80
C ALA A 7 -1.52 -1.14 7.65
N ALA A 8 -2.40 -1.79 8.40
CA ALA A 8 -2.07 -3.02 9.14
C ALA A 8 -1.74 -4.20 8.22
N GLN A 9 -2.40 -4.34 7.06
CA GLN A 9 -2.02 -5.35 6.06
C GLN A 9 -0.66 -5.03 5.42
N ALA A 10 -0.43 -3.78 5.04
CA ALA A 10 0.85 -3.32 4.53
C ALA A 10 1.98 -3.57 5.54
N LEU A 11 1.73 -3.33 6.83
CA LEU A 11 2.69 -3.62 7.90
C LEU A 11 3.07 -5.10 7.97
N LYS A 12 2.10 -6.01 7.84
CA LYS A 12 2.38 -7.46 7.81
C LYS A 12 3.28 -7.84 6.64
N LYS A 13 3.05 -7.24 5.46
CA LYS A 13 3.87 -7.46 4.26
C LYS A 13 5.25 -6.84 4.40
N TYR A 14 5.31 -5.61 4.91
CA TYR A 14 6.56 -4.91 5.22
C TYR A 14 7.45 -5.74 6.14
N ASN A 15 6.95 -6.18 7.29
CA ASN A 15 7.73 -6.97 8.25
C ASN A 15 8.26 -8.28 7.65
N ARG A 16 7.52 -8.86 6.69
CA ARG A 16 7.92 -10.09 6.00
C ARG A 16 9.05 -9.86 5.00
N HIS A 17 9.01 -8.76 4.27
CA HIS A 17 9.88 -8.54 3.10
C HIS A 17 10.99 -7.50 3.31
N VAL A 18 10.98 -6.75 4.43
CA VAL A 18 11.94 -5.66 4.70
C VAL A 18 13.41 -6.09 4.54
N GLY A 19 13.77 -7.32 4.92
CA GLY A 19 15.12 -7.84 4.75
C GLY A 19 15.54 -7.93 3.28
N SER A 20 14.75 -8.65 2.47
CA SER A 20 14.96 -8.80 1.02
C SER A 20 14.92 -7.46 0.29
N TRP A 21 13.93 -6.63 0.61
CA TRP A 21 13.81 -5.30 0.01
C TRP A 21 15.03 -4.43 0.30
N SER A 22 15.59 -4.49 1.51
CA SER A 22 16.74 -3.64 1.87
C SER A 22 18.00 -3.98 1.07
N VAL A 23 18.09 -5.19 0.51
CA VAL A 23 19.20 -5.62 -0.37
C VAL A 23 18.85 -5.55 -1.87
N GLY A 24 17.69 -5.00 -2.22
CA GLY A 24 17.28 -4.77 -3.61
C GLY A 24 16.44 -5.88 -4.26
N ASP A 25 16.04 -6.90 -3.52
CA ASP A 25 15.12 -7.94 -4.03
C ASP A 25 13.67 -7.54 -3.75
N ASP A 26 13.05 -6.85 -4.70
CA ASP A 26 11.69 -6.29 -4.61
C ASP A 26 10.65 -7.04 -5.44
N ALA A 27 10.92 -8.30 -5.81
CA ALA A 27 10.06 -9.16 -6.64
C ALA A 27 8.62 -9.35 -6.12
N SER A 28 8.36 -9.08 -4.84
CA SER A 28 7.02 -9.12 -4.25
C SER A 28 6.16 -7.87 -4.52
N LEU A 29 6.69 -6.89 -5.27
CA LEU A 29 6.00 -5.65 -5.63
C LEU A 29 5.47 -5.71 -7.08
N PRO A 30 4.44 -4.91 -7.42
CA PRO A 30 3.70 -3.99 -6.55
C PRO A 30 2.81 -4.71 -5.53
N LEU A 31 2.64 -4.13 -4.35
CA LEU A 31 1.72 -4.64 -3.34
C LEU A 31 0.33 -4.02 -3.53
N GLY A 32 -0.60 -4.82 -4.05
CA GLY A 32 -2.02 -4.48 -4.13
C GLY A 32 -2.78 -4.86 -2.87
N ILE A 33 -3.45 -3.90 -2.23
CA ILE A 33 -4.35 -4.13 -1.09
C ILE A 33 -5.78 -3.78 -1.51
N PRO A 34 -6.67 -4.79 -1.72
CA PRO A 34 -8.06 -4.52 -2.07
C PRO A 34 -8.79 -3.83 -0.91
N LEU A 35 -9.53 -2.76 -1.21
CA LEU A 35 -10.27 -2.00 -0.20
C LEU A 35 -11.67 -2.52 0.04
N HIS A 36 -12.12 -3.47 -0.79
CA HIS A 36 -13.45 -4.05 -0.75
C HIS A 36 -14.53 -2.96 -0.70
N PRO A 37 -14.69 -2.17 -1.78
CA PRO A 37 -15.73 -1.16 -1.85
C PRO A 37 -17.11 -1.77 -1.60
N PRO A 38 -18.04 -1.00 -1.00
CA PRO A 38 -19.40 -1.46 -0.81
C PRO A 38 -20.04 -1.81 -2.15
N THR A 39 -20.88 -2.85 -2.15
CA THR A 39 -21.75 -3.16 -3.28
C THR A 39 -22.86 -2.12 -3.40
N GLU A 40 -23.56 -2.06 -4.54
CA GLU A 40 -24.70 -1.15 -4.72
C GLU A 40 -25.75 -1.36 -3.61
N ALA A 41 -26.08 -2.61 -3.28
CA ALA A 41 -27.03 -2.92 -2.22
C ALA A 41 -26.56 -2.41 -0.84
N GLN A 42 -25.27 -2.53 -0.52
CA GLN A 42 -24.70 -2.02 0.73
C GLN A 42 -24.69 -0.48 0.78
N ALA A 43 -24.39 0.16 -0.35
CA ALA A 43 -24.40 1.61 -0.46
C ALA A 43 -25.84 2.16 -0.34
N LEU A 44 -26.83 1.49 -0.92
CA LEU A 44 -28.23 1.85 -0.78
C LEU A 44 -28.76 1.65 0.65
N ALA A 45 -28.31 0.58 1.32
CA ALA A 45 -28.68 0.33 2.72
C ALA A 45 -28.23 1.46 3.66
N SER A 46 -27.10 2.12 3.35
CA SER A 46 -26.68 3.34 4.05
C SER A 46 -25.77 4.21 3.18
N VAL A 47 -26.36 5.15 2.45
CA VAL A 47 -25.63 6.10 1.61
C VAL A 47 -24.65 6.95 2.43
N PRO A 48 -25.02 7.49 3.62
CA PRO A 48 -24.08 8.27 4.42
C PRO A 48 -22.85 7.46 4.86
N ALA A 49 -23.02 6.18 5.21
CA ALA A 49 -21.91 5.33 5.60
C ALA A 49 -20.98 5.03 4.42
N ALA A 50 -21.53 4.79 3.22
CA ALA A 50 -20.74 4.58 2.01
C ALA A 50 -19.91 5.82 1.63
N VAL A 51 -20.51 7.01 1.74
CA VAL A 51 -19.81 8.28 1.51
C VAL A 51 -18.74 8.54 2.55
N ALA A 52 -19.04 8.35 3.85
CA ALA A 52 -18.05 8.52 4.92
C ALA A 52 -16.87 7.56 4.76
N TRP A 53 -17.15 6.32 4.37
CA TRP A 53 -16.12 5.34 4.05
C TRP A 53 -15.26 5.79 2.87
N ALA A 54 -15.85 6.23 1.75
CA ALA A 54 -15.08 6.72 0.60
C ALA A 54 -14.22 7.92 0.99
N LYS A 55 -14.78 8.90 1.72
CA LYS A 55 -14.06 10.08 2.22
C LYS A 55 -12.87 9.73 3.10
N SER A 56 -12.92 8.63 3.85
CA SER A 56 -11.78 8.21 4.69
C SER A 56 -10.51 7.89 3.88
N TRP A 57 -10.64 7.70 2.55
CA TRP A 57 -9.52 7.45 1.64
C TRP A 57 -9.02 8.69 0.91
N GLU A 58 -9.71 9.83 1.02
CA GLU A 58 -9.28 11.07 0.37
C GLU A 58 -7.94 11.54 0.94
N GLY A 59 -7.05 12.04 0.06
CA GLY A 59 -5.72 12.52 0.44
C GLY A 59 -4.69 11.43 0.75
N ILE A 60 -5.08 10.15 0.75
CA ILE A 60 -4.16 9.03 0.91
C ILE A 60 -3.51 8.72 -0.44
N ALA A 61 -2.18 8.74 -0.49
CA ALA A 61 -1.40 8.42 -1.69
C ALA A 61 -1.60 6.94 -2.11
N ASP A 62 -1.35 6.67 -3.40
CA ASP A 62 -1.36 5.32 -3.97
C ASP A 62 -2.71 4.58 -3.89
N VAL A 63 -3.80 5.28 -3.55
CA VAL A 63 -5.17 4.76 -3.66
C VAL A 63 -5.64 4.89 -5.11
N LEU A 64 -5.96 3.75 -5.72
CA LEU A 64 -6.63 3.70 -7.01
C LEU A 64 -8.13 3.90 -6.82
N TRP A 65 -8.64 4.95 -7.46
CA TRP A 65 -10.07 5.26 -7.50
C TRP A 65 -10.66 4.82 -8.82
N THR A 66 -11.78 4.12 -8.76
CA THR A 66 -12.50 3.64 -9.93
C THR A 66 -13.87 4.29 -10.02
N GLU A 67 -14.34 4.50 -11.25
CA GLU A 67 -15.72 4.91 -11.50
C GLU A 67 -16.61 3.68 -11.54
N ARG A 68 -17.63 3.65 -10.68
CA ARG A 68 -18.69 2.65 -10.72
C ARG A 68 -20.00 3.29 -11.10
N ARG A 69 -20.68 2.65 -12.04
CA ARG A 69 -22.06 2.98 -12.38
C ARG A 69 -23.00 2.09 -11.61
N TRP A 70 -23.82 2.69 -10.76
CA TRP A 70 -24.91 2.07 -10.02
C TRP A 70 -26.23 2.48 -10.65
N ALA A 71 -27.18 1.55 -10.73
CA ALA A 71 -28.48 1.80 -11.35
C ALA A 71 -29.25 2.88 -10.60
N SER A 72 -29.18 2.87 -9.27
CA SER A 72 -29.95 3.78 -8.40
C SER A 72 -29.19 5.04 -7.98
N LEU A 73 -27.86 4.98 -7.97
CA LEU A 73 -26.99 6.05 -7.45
C LEU A 73 -26.15 6.73 -8.55
N GLY A 74 -26.33 6.32 -9.81
CA GLY A 74 -25.61 6.88 -10.94
C GLY A 74 -24.12 6.53 -10.92
N GLN A 75 -23.30 7.40 -11.51
CA GLN A 75 -21.84 7.22 -11.55
C GLN A 75 -21.22 7.75 -10.26
N GLN A 76 -20.44 6.92 -9.58
CA GLN A 76 -19.79 7.22 -8.31
C GLN A 76 -18.31 6.86 -8.41
N LYS A 77 -17.44 7.76 -7.95
CA LYS A 77 -16.01 7.48 -7.84
C LYS A 77 -15.72 6.88 -6.47
N ILE A 78 -15.20 5.66 -6.44
CA ILE A 78 -14.97 4.92 -5.20
C ILE A 78 -13.53 4.37 -5.14
N PRO A 79 -12.93 4.28 -3.95
CA PRO A 79 -11.58 3.74 -3.81
C PRO A 79 -11.63 2.21 -3.94
N ASP A 80 -10.84 1.64 -4.86
CA ASP A 80 -10.85 0.20 -5.18
C ASP A 80 -9.76 -0.57 -4.42
N ARG A 81 -8.52 -0.09 -4.55
CA ARG A 81 -7.32 -0.72 -4.01
C ARG A 81 -6.25 0.32 -3.70
N VAL A 82 -5.35 -0.02 -2.80
CA VAL A 82 -4.07 0.67 -2.64
C VAL A 82 -3.01 -0.10 -3.43
N GLU A 83 -2.20 0.58 -4.24
CA GLU A 83 -1.16 -0.03 -5.07
C GLU A 83 0.21 0.56 -4.78
N LEU A 84 1.03 -0.17 -4.01
CA LEU A 84 2.31 0.33 -3.51
C LEU A 84 3.45 -0.25 -4.35
N HIS A 85 4.10 0.59 -5.14
CA HIS A 85 5.09 0.15 -6.12
C HIS A 85 6.50 0.03 -5.58
N THR A 86 6.81 0.61 -4.43
CA THR A 86 8.16 0.59 -3.86
C THR A 86 8.16 0.14 -2.41
N PRO A 87 9.26 -0.46 -1.91
CA PRO A 87 9.37 -0.81 -0.49
C PRO A 87 9.20 0.42 0.42
N GLY A 88 9.67 1.59 -0.05
CA GLY A 88 9.51 2.87 0.64
C GLY A 88 8.06 3.31 0.74
N ALA A 89 7.27 3.16 -0.33
CA ALA A 89 5.83 3.43 -0.31
C ALA A 89 5.11 2.51 0.68
N VAL A 90 5.43 1.20 0.66
CA VAL A 90 4.87 0.24 1.63
C VAL A 90 5.23 0.63 3.06
N ALA A 91 6.48 1.00 3.31
CA ALA A 91 6.93 1.43 4.62
C ALA A 91 6.22 2.71 5.08
N ALA A 92 6.09 3.71 4.21
CA ALA A 92 5.41 4.96 4.52
C ALA A 92 3.93 4.71 4.87
N PHE A 93 3.23 3.97 4.01
CA PHE A 93 1.83 3.60 4.22
C PHE A 93 1.60 2.78 5.50
N ALA A 94 2.58 1.94 5.88
CA ALA A 94 2.56 1.16 7.12
C ALA A 94 3.04 1.92 8.38
N GLY A 95 3.41 3.20 8.29
CA GLY A 95 3.96 3.98 9.42
C GLY A 95 5.37 3.56 9.84
N LYS A 96 6.16 3.01 8.91
CA LYS A 96 7.53 2.49 9.10
C LYS A 96 8.60 3.19 8.25
N ALA A 97 8.31 4.36 7.69
CA ALA A 97 9.25 5.13 6.87
C ALA A 97 10.65 5.29 7.50
N ALA A 98 10.71 5.75 8.76
CA ALA A 98 12.00 5.94 9.45
C ALA A 98 12.76 4.62 9.69
N HIS A 99 12.04 3.51 9.92
CA HIS A 99 12.66 2.19 10.06
C HIS A 99 13.24 1.73 8.71
N TRP A 100 12.49 1.90 7.63
CA TRP A 100 12.93 1.59 6.28
C TRP A 100 14.17 2.37 5.87
N GLN A 101 14.19 3.69 6.10
CA GLN A 101 15.36 4.52 5.80
C GLN A 101 16.61 3.98 6.48
N ARG A 102 16.56 3.66 7.78
CA ARG A 102 17.70 3.08 8.50
C ARG A 102 18.13 1.72 7.95
N ALA A 103 17.18 0.82 7.69
CA ALA A 103 17.46 -0.51 7.18
C ALA A 103 18.10 -0.47 5.79
N SER A 104 17.50 0.28 4.86
CA SER A 104 17.99 0.43 3.49
C SER A 104 19.35 1.11 3.43
N SER A 105 19.57 2.21 4.18
CA SER A 105 20.89 2.86 4.23
C SER A 105 21.97 1.93 4.79
N ARG A 106 21.67 1.15 5.83
CA ARG A 106 22.63 0.20 6.40
C ARG A 106 22.97 -0.91 5.40
N SER A 107 21.98 -1.47 4.72
CA SER A 107 22.19 -2.50 3.70
C SER A 107 23.00 -1.97 2.52
N GLN A 108 22.73 -0.75 2.04
CA GLN A 108 23.52 -0.11 0.98
C GLN A 108 24.98 0.10 1.40
N ALA A 109 25.23 0.56 2.63
CA ALA A 109 26.59 0.71 3.14
C ALA A 109 27.34 -0.63 3.21
N LEU A 110 26.67 -1.69 3.65
CA LEU A 110 27.25 -3.03 3.70
C LEU A 110 27.56 -3.57 2.29
N LEU A 111 26.62 -3.48 1.36
CA LEU A 111 26.80 -3.92 -0.03
C LEU A 111 27.92 -3.13 -0.73
N GLY A 112 28.04 -1.83 -0.46
CA GLY A 112 29.12 -1.00 -1.01
C GLY A 112 30.49 -1.25 -0.36
N SER A 113 30.53 -1.87 0.82
CA SER A 113 31.77 -2.14 1.57
C SER A 113 32.38 -3.52 1.28
N VAL A 114 31.64 -4.43 0.62
CA VAL A 114 32.13 -5.75 0.24
C VAL A 114 33.08 -5.61 -0.95
N PRO A 115 34.38 -5.92 -0.82
CA PRO A 115 35.29 -5.95 -1.95
C PRO A 115 34.86 -7.07 -2.91
N LEU A 116 34.83 -6.79 -4.21
CA LEU A 116 34.64 -7.84 -5.22
C LEU A 116 35.75 -8.90 -5.02
N PRO A 117 35.44 -10.21 -5.04
CA PRO A 117 36.47 -11.22 -4.99
C PRO A 117 37.40 -11.03 -6.20
N HIS A 118 38.69 -10.87 -5.93
CA HIS A 118 39.71 -10.90 -6.98
C HIS A 118 39.61 -12.27 -7.67
N ARG A 119 39.17 -12.26 -8.93
CA ARG A 119 39.29 -13.41 -9.83
C ARG A 119 40.72 -13.42 -10.35
N GLU A 120 41.51 -14.38 -9.91
CA GLU A 120 42.81 -14.74 -10.49
C GLU A 120 42.62 -15.59 -11.75
#